data_AF-A0A9D2UN79-F1
#
_entry.id   AF-A0A9D2UN79-F1
#
_cell.length_a   1.000
_cell.length_b   1.000
_cell.length_c   1.000
_cell.angle_alpha   90.00
_cell.angle_beta   90.00
_cell.angle_gamma   90.00
#
_symmetry.space_group_name_H-M   'P 1'
#
loop_
_entity.id
_entity.type
_entity.pdbx_description
1 polymer ?
#
loop_
_entity_poly.entity_id
_entity_poly.type
_entity_poly.pdbx_seq_one_letter_code
_entity_poly.pdbx_strand_id
1 'polypeptide(L)'
;MTSHSLPSNPVPPADDTDRPQSVRPADVPSPADGWSPFRAFRLWAQNRKADTLPPAGREPAKPDAPRARSVRIKSTGLFRPGEIEYARLQSLPPFDTDLLILTDLRIMRVRTDAQGSIAQLSEAAPRQVGAVRAEDFRGRATVTVELHVGSSMRLEETTPAEAQRFVDTLTEVAARSRA
;
A
#
# COMPACT_ATOMS: atom_id res chain seq x y z
N MET A 1 32.99 22.78 -67.60
CA MET A 1 32.55 21.37 -67.66
C MET A 1 31.52 21.18 -66.55
N THR A 2 30.29 20.96 -66.96
CA THR A 2 29.09 20.72 -66.15
C THR A 2 29.07 19.30 -65.60
N SER A 3 28.55 19.12 -64.39
CA SER A 3 27.49 18.14 -64.09
C SER A 3 27.06 18.27 -62.63
N HIS A 4 25.87 18.84 -62.44
CA HIS A 4 25.06 18.70 -61.24
C HIS A 4 24.26 17.39 -61.36
N SER A 5 24.16 16.60 -60.29
CA SER A 5 23.22 15.50 -60.20
C SER A 5 22.42 15.63 -58.91
N LEU A 6 21.13 15.91 -59.09
CA LEU A 6 20.07 15.89 -58.08
C LEU A 6 19.41 14.48 -58.07
N PRO A 7 18.52 14.17 -57.11
CA PRO A 7 18.61 12.97 -56.29
C PRO A 7 17.81 11.78 -56.85
N SER A 8 18.24 10.57 -56.50
CA SER A 8 17.47 9.36 -56.76
C SER A 8 16.17 9.37 -55.96
N ASN A 9 15.07 9.13 -56.69
CA ASN A 9 13.71 8.96 -56.19
C ASN A 9 13.60 7.87 -55.09
N PRO A 10 12.71 8.05 -54.10
CA PRO A 10 12.37 7.00 -53.16
C PRO A 10 11.55 5.92 -53.87
N VAL A 11 11.95 4.66 -53.69
CA VAL A 11 11.17 3.48 -54.13
C VAL A 11 10.16 3.17 -53.02
N PRO A 12 8.84 3.22 -53.28
CA PRO A 12 7.86 2.69 -52.35
C PRO A 12 7.87 1.16 -52.43
N PRO A 13 7.94 0.40 -51.32
CA PRO A 13 7.63 -1.01 -51.37
C PRO A 13 6.16 -1.20 -51.74
N ALA A 14 5.92 -2.14 -52.64
CA ALA A 14 4.64 -2.51 -53.20
C ALA A 14 3.65 -2.98 -52.12
N ASP A 15 2.37 -2.63 -52.33
CA ASP A 15 1.22 -3.24 -51.67
C ASP A 15 1.18 -4.74 -51.98
N ASP A 16 1.76 -5.55 -51.09
CA ASP A 16 1.55 -6.99 -51.11
C ASP A 16 0.20 -7.29 -50.47
N THR A 17 -0.72 -7.62 -51.35
CA THR A 17 -2.11 -7.96 -51.08
C THR A 17 -2.15 -9.42 -50.62
N ASP A 18 -1.74 -9.69 -49.38
CA ASP A 18 -1.89 -11.03 -48.79
C ASP A 18 -2.47 -10.91 -47.38
N ARG A 19 -3.80 -10.80 -47.36
CA ARG A 19 -4.63 -10.78 -46.16
C ARG A 19 -5.11 -12.20 -45.87
N PRO A 20 -4.55 -12.92 -44.88
CA PRO A 20 -5.30 -13.99 -44.25
C PRO A 20 -6.39 -13.36 -43.38
N GLN A 21 -7.65 -13.48 -43.80
CA GLN A 21 -8.78 -13.34 -42.88
C GLN A 21 -8.64 -14.39 -41.79
N SER A 22 -8.21 -13.98 -40.60
CA SER A 22 -8.18 -14.85 -39.42
C SER A 22 -8.97 -14.21 -38.28
N VAL A 23 -10.23 -14.62 -38.24
CA VAL A 23 -11.06 -14.88 -37.06
C VAL A 23 -11.06 -13.78 -35.98
N ARG A 24 -12.17 -13.02 -35.93
CA ARG A 24 -12.58 -12.30 -34.72
C ARG A 24 -12.47 -13.25 -33.52
N PRO A 25 -11.76 -12.90 -32.44
CA PRO A 25 -11.98 -13.62 -31.20
C PRO A 25 -13.46 -13.46 -30.86
N ALA A 26 -14.14 -14.59 -30.75
CA ALA A 26 -15.51 -14.68 -30.26
C ALA A 26 -15.65 -13.83 -28.99
N ASP A 27 -16.83 -13.24 -28.79
CA ASP A 27 -17.25 -12.64 -27.53
C ASP A 27 -16.97 -13.62 -26.39
N VAL A 28 -15.80 -13.44 -25.76
CA VAL A 28 -15.46 -14.07 -24.51
C VAL A 28 -16.37 -13.38 -23.50
N PRO A 29 -17.23 -14.10 -22.77
CA PRO A 29 -17.90 -13.50 -21.64
C PRO A 29 -16.81 -13.04 -20.68
N SER A 30 -16.70 -11.73 -20.54
CA SER A 30 -15.81 -11.08 -19.59
C SER A 30 -15.99 -11.77 -18.22
N PRO A 31 -14.96 -12.33 -17.58
CA PRO A 31 -15.05 -12.79 -16.20
C PRO A 31 -14.97 -11.55 -15.30
N ALA A 32 -15.92 -10.63 -15.49
CA ALA A 32 -16.18 -9.51 -14.59
C ALA A 32 -17.21 -9.91 -13.52
N ASP A 33 -17.23 -11.19 -13.12
CA ASP A 33 -17.82 -11.65 -11.87
C ASP A 33 -16.74 -12.17 -10.92
N GLY A 34 -15.56 -11.55 -11.00
CA GLY A 34 -14.50 -11.70 -10.01
C GLY A 34 -14.92 -11.04 -8.71
N TRP A 35 -15.28 -11.86 -7.73
CA TRP A 35 -15.48 -11.50 -6.34
C TRP A 35 -14.43 -10.48 -5.87
N SER A 36 -14.80 -9.21 -5.91
CA SER A 36 -13.85 -8.13 -5.64
C SER A 36 -13.52 -8.14 -4.14
N PRO A 37 -12.24 -8.28 -3.74
CA PRO A 37 -11.85 -8.29 -2.33
C PRO A 37 -12.27 -7.00 -1.60
N PHE A 38 -12.57 -5.93 -2.35
CA PHE A 38 -13.19 -4.71 -1.84
C PHE A 38 -14.57 -4.91 -1.20
N ARG A 39 -15.38 -5.88 -1.64
CA ARG A 39 -16.63 -6.22 -0.92
C ARG A 39 -16.33 -6.86 0.42
N ALA A 40 -15.35 -7.77 0.48
CA ALA A 40 -14.91 -8.37 1.75
C ALA A 40 -14.33 -7.31 2.69
N PHE A 41 -13.54 -6.36 2.18
CA PHE A 41 -12.95 -5.29 2.99
C PHE A 41 -13.97 -4.24 3.45
N ARG A 42 -14.93 -3.84 2.60
CA ARG A 42 -16.06 -2.98 3.01
C ARG A 42 -16.93 -3.67 4.06
N LEU A 43 -17.26 -4.95 3.88
CA LEU A 43 -18.03 -5.73 4.87
C LEU A 43 -17.27 -5.86 6.19
N TRP A 44 -15.95 -6.08 6.15
CA TRP A 44 -15.11 -6.14 7.35
C TRP A 44 -15.03 -4.79 8.10
N ALA A 45 -14.90 -3.68 7.37
CA ALA A 45 -14.90 -2.35 7.96
C ALA A 45 -16.28 -1.94 8.52
N GLN A 46 -17.38 -2.42 7.91
CA GLN A 46 -18.74 -2.20 8.41
C GLN A 46 -19.03 -3.02 9.68
N ASN A 47 -18.58 -4.27 9.77
CA ASN A 47 -18.79 -5.10 10.96
C ASN A 47 -18.05 -4.59 12.20
N ARG A 48 -16.92 -3.89 12.05
CA ARG A 48 -16.23 -3.25 13.19
C ARG A 48 -17.00 -2.09 13.82
N LYS A 49 -17.93 -1.46 13.09
CA LYS A 49 -18.80 -0.41 13.66
C LYS A 49 -19.93 -1.00 14.52
N ALA A 50 -20.25 -2.30 14.38
CA ALA A 50 -21.31 -2.95 15.14
C ALA A 50 -20.87 -3.41 16.55
N ASP A 51 -19.57 -3.59 16.79
CA ASP A 51 -19.05 -4.05 18.10
C ASP A 51 -18.78 -2.91 19.09
N THR A 52 -19.24 -1.68 18.81
CA THR A 52 -19.08 -0.53 19.72
C THR A 52 -20.31 -0.33 20.61
N LEU A 53 -20.84 -1.41 21.17
CA LEU A 53 -21.82 -1.38 22.25
C LEU A 53 -21.21 -2.13 23.44
N PRO A 54 -20.95 -1.47 24.59
CA PRO A 54 -20.36 -2.14 25.73
C PRO A 54 -21.37 -3.09 26.37
N PRO A 55 -21.10 -4.40 26.50
CA PRO A 55 -21.90 -5.23 27.37
C PRO A 55 -21.53 -4.90 28.82
N ALA A 56 -22.53 -4.44 29.57
CA ALA A 56 -22.45 -4.26 31.01
C ALA A 56 -22.21 -5.61 31.70
N GLY A 57 -21.19 -5.64 32.57
CA GLY A 57 -21.17 -6.44 33.79
C GLY A 57 -20.96 -7.95 33.69
N ARG A 58 -19.73 -8.41 33.92
CA ARG A 58 -19.39 -9.44 34.93
C ARG A 58 -17.88 -9.67 35.00
N GLU A 59 -17.28 -9.40 36.16
CA GLU A 59 -15.99 -10.00 36.54
C GLU A 59 -16.13 -11.52 36.70
N PRO A 60 -15.07 -12.28 36.40
CA PRO A 60 -14.40 -12.97 37.51
C PRO A 60 -12.86 -12.91 37.46
N ALA A 61 -12.29 -13.09 38.66
CA ALA A 61 -10.91 -12.86 39.05
C ALA A 61 -9.87 -13.94 38.64
N LYS A 62 -8.57 -13.50 38.71
CA LYS A 62 -7.26 -14.22 38.71
C LYS A 62 -6.49 -14.34 37.38
N PRO A 63 -5.14 -14.45 37.43
CA PRO A 63 -4.17 -13.72 38.24
C PRO A 63 -3.12 -12.98 37.37
N ASP A 64 -2.39 -12.07 38.01
CA ASP A 64 -1.30 -11.26 37.45
C ASP A 64 -0.27 -12.08 36.66
N ALA A 65 -0.36 -12.01 35.32
CA ALA A 65 0.80 -12.11 34.46
C ALA A 65 1.19 -10.68 34.08
N PRO A 66 2.49 -10.31 34.05
CA PRO A 66 2.90 -8.99 33.62
C PRO A 66 2.57 -8.89 32.13
N ARG A 67 1.38 -8.37 31.83
CA ARG A 67 1.02 -7.93 30.49
C ARG A 67 2.09 -6.93 30.12
N ALA A 68 2.99 -7.33 29.23
CA ALA A 68 3.76 -6.39 28.43
C ALA A 68 2.72 -5.42 27.87
N ARG A 69 2.67 -4.22 28.46
CA ARG A 69 1.89 -3.11 27.93
C ARG A 69 2.53 -2.85 26.58
N SER A 70 1.98 -3.43 25.52
CA SER A 70 2.20 -2.92 24.18
C SER A 70 1.61 -1.53 24.22
N VAL A 71 2.49 -0.55 24.45
CA VAL A 71 2.13 0.86 24.39
C VAL A 71 1.81 1.10 22.92
N ARG A 72 0.55 0.86 22.54
CA ARG A 72 0.06 1.19 21.20
C ARG A 72 0.24 2.69 21.04
N ILE A 73 1.08 3.10 20.10
CA ILE A 73 1.26 4.50 19.75
C ILE A 73 -0.13 5.09 19.47
N LYS A 74 -0.52 6.08 20.29
CA LYS A 74 -1.81 6.77 20.13
C LYS A 74 -1.70 7.69 18.92
N SER A 75 -2.36 7.34 17.82
CA SER A 75 -2.44 8.15 16.60
C SER A 75 -3.51 9.25 16.66
N THR A 76 -4.09 9.50 17.83
CA THR A 76 -5.12 10.53 18.03
C THR A 76 -4.61 11.90 17.58
N GLY A 77 -5.35 12.55 16.68
CA GLY A 77 -5.02 13.87 16.15
C GLY A 77 -4.14 13.88 14.88
N LEU A 78 -3.67 12.72 14.42
CA LEU A 78 -2.91 12.65 13.15
C LEU A 78 -3.81 12.76 11.92
N PHE A 79 -5.07 12.35 12.04
CA PHE A 79 -5.96 12.19 10.89
C PHE A 79 -6.74 13.47 10.62
N ARG A 80 -6.91 13.78 9.33
CA ARG A 80 -7.81 14.83 8.88
C ARG A 80 -9.26 14.39 9.10
N PRO A 81 -10.21 15.32 9.26
CA PRO A 81 -11.62 14.98 9.34
C PRO A 81 -12.06 14.13 8.14
N GLY A 82 -12.62 12.94 8.40
CA GLY A 82 -13.08 12.01 7.37
C GLY A 82 -12.02 11.09 6.76
N GLU A 83 -10.75 11.23 7.14
CA GLU A 83 -9.66 10.35 6.68
C GLU A 83 -9.84 8.92 7.24
N ILE A 84 -9.70 7.90 6.38
CA ILE A 84 -9.95 6.49 6.70
C ILE A 84 -8.62 5.72 6.69
N GLU A 85 -8.28 5.09 7.81
CA GLU A 85 -7.14 4.17 7.90
C GLU A 85 -7.43 2.86 7.17
N TYR A 86 -6.54 2.49 6.24
CA TYR A 86 -6.57 1.22 5.52
C TYR A 86 -5.65 0.18 6.13
N ALA A 87 -4.43 0.58 6.49
CA ALA A 87 -3.44 -0.30 7.08
C ALA A 87 -2.52 0.45 8.05
N ARG A 88 -2.00 -0.30 9.01
CA ARG A 88 -1.03 0.18 10.00
C ARG A 88 0.00 -0.91 10.24
N LEU A 89 1.25 -0.50 10.33
CA LEU A 89 2.38 -1.36 10.61
C LEU A 89 3.25 -0.70 11.68
N GLN A 90 3.46 -1.38 12.80
CA GLN A 90 4.28 -0.90 13.91
C GLN A 90 5.56 -1.73 13.97
N SER A 91 6.67 -1.10 14.32
CA SER A 91 7.86 -1.80 14.76
C SER A 91 7.61 -2.53 16.08
N LEU A 92 8.34 -3.61 16.32
CA LEU A 92 8.19 -4.46 17.50
C LEU A 92 9.15 -4.01 18.60
N PRO A 93 8.85 -4.34 19.87
CA PRO A 93 9.79 -4.10 20.96
C PRO A 93 11.16 -4.74 20.68
N PRO A 94 12.26 -4.05 21.05
CA PRO A 94 12.33 -2.82 21.85
C PRO A 94 12.25 -1.51 21.03
N PHE A 95 11.99 -1.58 19.73
CA PHE A 95 12.02 -0.44 18.82
C PHE A 95 10.62 0.06 18.45
N ASP A 96 9.60 -0.18 19.26
CA ASP A 96 8.17 0.04 19.01
C ASP A 96 7.73 1.51 18.94
N THR A 97 8.65 2.39 18.58
CA THR A 97 8.51 3.85 18.43
C THR A 97 8.25 4.28 16.99
N ASP A 98 8.29 3.38 16.00
CA ASP A 98 8.11 3.69 14.59
C ASP A 98 6.81 3.05 14.05
N LEU A 99 6.12 3.79 13.20
CA LEU A 99 4.81 3.42 12.70
C LEU A 99 4.63 3.89 11.26
N LEU A 100 4.17 2.99 10.40
CA LEU A 100 3.62 3.33 9.09
C LEU A 100 2.10 3.25 9.16
N ILE A 101 1.43 4.29 8.67
CA ILE A 101 -0.02 4.36 8.56
C ILE A 101 -0.37 4.67 7.10
N LEU A 102 -1.20 3.84 6.50
CA LEU A 102 -1.78 4.07 5.18
C LEU A 102 -3.25 4.47 5.35
N THR A 103 -3.62 5.58 4.75
CA THR A 103 -4.99 6.08 4.67
C THR A 103 -5.46 6.19 3.23
N ASP A 104 -6.72 6.58 3.04
CA ASP A 104 -7.29 6.94 1.75
C ASP A 104 -6.62 8.16 1.10
N LEU A 105 -5.96 9.01 1.89
CA LEU A 105 -5.36 10.26 1.41
C LEU A 105 -3.83 10.24 1.34
N ARG A 106 -3.16 9.47 2.21
CA ARG A 106 -1.70 9.52 2.39
C ARG A 106 -1.14 8.28 3.07
N ILE A 107 0.16 8.08 2.89
CA ILE A 107 0.99 7.27 3.76
C ILE A 107 1.74 8.20 4.72
N MET A 108 1.81 7.81 5.98
CA MET A 108 2.51 8.53 7.04
C MET A 108 3.51 7.60 7.71
N ARG A 109 4.72 8.11 7.98
CA ARG A 109 5.66 7.54 8.93
C ARG A 109 5.69 8.41 10.19
N VAL A 110 5.43 7.79 11.32
CA VAL A 110 5.40 8.43 12.63
C VAL A 110 6.48 7.80 13.49
N ARG A 111 7.44 8.60 13.95
CA ARG A 111 8.39 8.19 14.97
C ARG A 111 8.11 8.94 16.26
N THR A 112 8.00 8.21 17.36
CA THR A 112 7.84 8.77 18.70
C THR A 112 9.15 8.82 19.46
N ASP A 113 9.25 9.73 20.43
CA ASP A 113 10.31 9.71 21.44
C ASP A 113 10.03 8.65 22.54
N ALA A 114 10.92 8.57 23.53
CA ALA A 114 10.78 7.66 24.66
C ALA A 114 9.56 7.98 25.57
N GLN A 115 9.02 9.19 25.45
CA GLN A 115 7.85 9.67 26.17
C GLN A 115 6.56 9.38 25.39
N GLY A 116 6.66 8.81 24.19
CA GLY A 116 5.52 8.51 23.32
C GLY A 116 4.96 9.74 22.58
N SER A 117 5.68 10.87 22.60
CA SER A 117 5.32 12.06 21.82
C SER A 117 5.87 11.96 20.40
N ILE A 118 5.22 12.60 19.43
CA ILE A 118 5.68 12.54 18.04
C ILE A 118 6.97 13.36 17.90
N ALA A 119 8.08 12.66 17.62
CA ALA A 119 9.37 13.27 17.36
C ALA A 119 9.59 13.57 15.87
N GLN A 120 9.01 12.74 14.99
CA GLN A 120 9.10 12.93 13.54
C GLN A 120 7.82 12.45 12.85
N LEU A 121 7.37 13.23 11.87
CA LEU A 121 6.25 12.90 10.98
C LEU A 121 6.69 13.11 9.53
N SER A 122 6.52 12.10 8.70
CA SER A 122 6.76 12.18 7.25
C SER A 122 5.52 11.69 6.52
N GLU A 123 5.12 12.39 5.45
CA GLU A 123 3.87 12.10 4.75
C GLU A 123 4.08 12.12 3.23
N ALA A 124 3.33 11.29 2.50
CA ALA A 124 3.28 11.31 1.05
C ALA A 124 1.90 10.86 0.55
N ALA A 125 1.46 11.37 -0.59
CA ALA A 125 0.26 10.84 -1.25
C ALA A 125 0.53 9.44 -1.83
N PRO A 126 -0.45 8.54 -1.89
CA PRO A 126 -0.24 7.18 -2.41
C PRO A 126 0.29 7.15 -3.84
N ARG A 127 -0.13 8.12 -4.67
CA ARG A 127 0.36 8.30 -6.05
C ARG A 127 1.85 8.61 -6.15
N GLN A 128 2.47 9.09 -5.07
CA GLN A 128 3.90 9.41 -5.01
C GLN A 128 4.76 8.21 -4.65
N VAL A 129 4.18 7.10 -4.17
CA VAL A 129 4.91 5.85 -3.97
C VAL A 129 5.41 5.38 -5.32
N GLY A 130 6.69 5.06 -5.44
CA GLY A 130 7.27 4.47 -6.65
C GLY A 130 7.37 2.95 -6.54
N ALA A 131 7.91 2.47 -5.43
CA ALA A 131 8.02 1.06 -5.11
C ALA A 131 7.80 0.83 -3.61
N VAL A 132 7.36 -0.37 -3.26
CA VAL A 132 7.30 -0.82 -1.87
C VAL A 132 7.79 -2.27 -1.83
N ARG A 133 8.59 -2.59 -0.81
CA ARG A 133 9.08 -3.95 -0.58
C ARG A 133 9.17 -4.25 0.90
N ALA A 134 9.08 -5.54 1.21
CA ALA A 134 9.37 -6.10 2.51
C ALA A 134 10.59 -7.01 2.41
N GLU A 135 11.58 -6.81 3.28
CA GLU A 135 12.74 -7.69 3.41
C GLU A 135 12.65 -8.47 4.72
N ASP A 136 12.62 -9.81 4.66
CA ASP A 136 12.68 -10.68 5.84
C ASP A 136 14.13 -11.03 6.18
N PHE A 137 14.49 -10.86 7.44
CA PHE A 137 15.75 -11.32 8.01
C PHE A 137 15.53 -11.84 9.44
N ARG A 138 15.86 -13.11 9.67
CA ARG A 138 15.81 -13.76 10.99
C ARG A 138 14.46 -13.64 11.71
N GLY A 139 13.35 -13.74 10.96
CA GLY A 139 12.00 -13.67 11.52
C GLY A 139 11.54 -12.25 11.87
N ARG A 140 12.29 -11.25 11.39
CA ARG A 140 11.93 -9.83 11.43
C ARG A 140 11.85 -9.32 10.01
N ALA A 141 10.99 -8.34 9.77
CA ALA A 141 10.90 -7.70 8.48
C ALA A 141 11.21 -6.21 8.57
N THR A 142 11.78 -5.71 7.48
CA THR A 142 11.88 -4.29 7.17
C THR A 142 10.93 -3.99 6.03
N VAL A 143 10.18 -2.90 6.11
CA VAL A 143 9.40 -2.37 4.99
C VAL A 143 10.04 -1.09 4.51
N THR A 144 10.34 -1.03 3.21
CA THR A 144 10.86 0.17 2.55
C THR A 144 9.86 0.64 1.50
N VAL A 145 9.42 1.88 1.63
CA VAL A 145 8.56 2.60 0.69
C VAL A 145 9.41 3.65 -0.01
N GLU A 146 9.67 3.45 -1.29
CA GLU A 146 10.38 4.41 -2.14
C GLU A 146 9.38 5.37 -2.77
N LEU A 147 9.68 6.66 -2.76
CA LEU A 147 8.87 7.69 -3.37
C LEU A 147 9.50 8.11 -4.71
N HIS A 148 8.68 8.51 -5.68
CA HIS A 148 9.12 8.93 -7.02
C HIS A 148 10.15 10.10 -7.02
N VAL A 149 10.27 10.82 -5.91
CA VAL A 149 11.20 11.95 -5.74
C VAL A 149 12.56 11.56 -5.15
N GLY A 150 12.88 10.26 -5.09
CA GLY A 150 14.17 9.76 -4.57
C GLY A 150 14.26 9.70 -3.04
N SER A 151 13.18 10.04 -2.33
CA SER A 151 13.04 9.88 -0.88
C SER A 151 12.48 8.50 -0.53
N SER A 152 12.73 8.01 0.68
CA SER A 152 12.15 6.75 1.16
C SER A 152 11.65 6.83 2.60
N MET A 153 10.58 6.09 2.90
CA MET A 153 10.15 5.78 4.27
C MET A 153 10.52 4.34 4.59
N ARG A 154 11.17 4.10 5.73
CA ARG A 154 11.61 2.77 6.15
C ARG A 154 11.11 2.49 7.56
N LEU A 155 10.51 1.32 7.76
CA LEU A 155 10.15 0.79 9.07
C LEU A 155 10.88 -0.53 9.27
N GLU A 156 11.59 -0.63 10.39
CA GLU A 156 12.41 -1.80 10.73
C GLU A 156 11.71 -2.63 11.82
N GLU A 157 12.15 -3.88 11.97
CA GLU A 157 11.81 -4.73 13.12
C GLU A 157 10.30 -5.03 13.29
N THR A 158 9.60 -5.38 12.21
CA THR A 158 8.18 -5.84 12.28
C THR A 158 8.05 -7.35 11.99
N THR A 159 6.83 -7.91 12.01
CA THR A 159 6.63 -9.31 11.63
C THR A 159 6.57 -9.46 10.10
N PRO A 160 7.14 -10.52 9.51
CA PRO A 160 7.07 -10.74 8.05
C PRO A 160 5.64 -10.79 7.51
N ALA A 161 4.71 -11.38 8.27
CA ALA A 161 3.30 -11.46 7.88
C ALA A 161 2.61 -10.09 7.83
N GLU A 162 2.85 -9.23 8.83
CA GLU A 162 2.28 -7.88 8.83
C GLU A 162 2.94 -6.98 7.80
N ALA A 163 4.26 -7.12 7.61
CA ALA A 163 5.00 -6.43 6.55
C ALA A 163 4.39 -6.73 5.18
N GLN A 164 4.26 -8.02 4.82
CA GLN A 164 3.72 -8.41 3.52
C GLN A 164 2.29 -7.89 3.32
N ARG A 165 1.42 -8.05 4.34
CA ARG A 165 0.05 -7.52 4.28
C ARG A 165 0.00 -6.01 4.05
N PHE A 166 0.91 -5.27 4.68
CA PHE A 166 1.03 -3.83 4.48
C PHE A 166 1.49 -3.49 3.06
N VAL A 167 2.51 -4.20 2.55
CA VAL A 167 3.01 -4.05 1.17
C VAL A 167 1.91 -4.30 0.15
N ASP A 168 1.14 -5.37 0.30
CA ASP A 168 0.05 -5.72 -0.62
C ASP A 168 -1.01 -4.61 -0.64
N THR A 169 -1.44 -4.15 0.54
CA THR A 169 -2.43 -3.09 0.68
C THR A 169 -1.93 -1.76 0.08
N LEU A 170 -0.67 -1.39 0.33
CA LEU A 170 -0.09 -0.15 -0.21
C LEU A 170 0.04 -0.22 -1.73
N THR A 171 0.46 -1.36 -2.27
CA THR A 171 0.61 -1.58 -3.72
C THR A 171 -0.73 -1.39 -4.43
N GLU A 172 -1.79 -1.97 -3.87
CA GLU A 172 -3.15 -1.85 -4.41
C GLU A 172 -3.64 -0.39 -4.38
N VAL A 173 -3.49 0.30 -3.25
CA VAL A 173 -3.91 1.70 -3.10
C VAL A 173 -3.10 2.63 -4.01
N ALA A 174 -1.79 2.42 -4.11
CA ALA A 174 -0.93 3.18 -5.01
C ALA A 174 -1.31 2.96 -6.48
N ALA A 175 -1.56 1.71 -6.90
CA ALA A 175 -2.01 1.39 -8.26
C ALA A 175 -3.33 2.11 -8.61
N ARG A 176 -4.33 2.05 -7.72
CA ARG A 176 -5.60 2.77 -7.92
C ARG A 176 -5.43 4.28 -7.99
N SER A 177 -4.55 4.86 -7.18
CA SER A 177 -4.38 6.31 -7.12
C SER A 177 -3.73 6.93 -8.38
N ARG A 178 -3.20 6.08 -9.28
CA ARG A 178 -2.62 6.49 -10.56
C ARG A 178 -3.52 6.20 -11.76
N ALA A 179 -4.57 5.41 -11.59
CA ALA A 179 -5.56 5.11 -12.61
C ALA A 179 -6.55 6.28 -12.74
#